data_AF-A0A3N2R528-F1
#
_entry.id   AF-A0A3N2R528-F1
#
_cell.length_a   1.000
_cell.length_b   1.000
_cell.length_c   1.000
_cell.angle_alpha   90.00
_cell.angle_beta   90.00
_cell.angle_gamma   90.00
#
_symmetry.space_group_name_H-M   'P 1'
#
loop_
_entity.id
_entity.type
_entity.pdbx_description
1 polymer ?
#
loop_
_entity_poly.entity_id
_entity_poly.type
_entity_poly.pdbx_seq_one_letter_code
_entity_poly.pdbx_strand_id
1 'polypeptide(L)'
;MRYSFATAETTLLPPDRARVFFDGIFADPKLSHPEGVAIGPDGWIWAGNQDGDICRVSPDGRSYERVASTGGFALGLAFHGERALFVCDLRHAAVFRLDLATREMARFTEPGIRIPNYPLVDAARGRLLVSDSHAPDAPGPGIWSFDLDTGKGGLWYAQDLRFANGIAMRPGEDAVYVCETFAPAVTRIPILPDGSAGEATPFATDLPGLPDGIAFDRKGNLVAGCYEPSRLLRITPDGARCDVLIEEPTAHVFCHPTNVAFAGDRLYTANLGRWHLTEVAMDIGADPLWRASA
;
A
#
# COMPACT_ATOMS: atom_id res chain seq x y z
N MET A 1 -1.64 -22.48 8.63
CA MET A 1 -2.97 -21.90 8.93
C MET A 1 -3.99 -22.46 7.95
N ARG A 2 -5.26 -22.58 8.34
CA ARG A 2 -6.36 -22.85 7.39
C ARG A 2 -7.09 -21.54 7.16
N TYR A 3 -6.95 -20.98 5.97
CA TYR A 3 -7.76 -19.84 5.53
C TYR A 3 -9.10 -20.38 5.00
N SER A 4 -10.19 -19.69 5.32
CA SER A 4 -11.53 -20.10 4.90
C SER A 4 -12.25 -18.89 4.33
N PHE A 5 -12.17 -18.72 3.02
CA PHE A 5 -12.94 -17.75 2.28
C PHE A 5 -13.40 -18.36 0.94
N ALA A 6 -14.58 -17.99 0.48
CA ALA A 6 -15.10 -18.40 -0.84
C ALA A 6 -14.82 -17.30 -1.88
N THR A 7 -15.06 -17.65 -3.15
CA THR A 7 -15.08 -16.71 -4.28
C THR A 7 -16.51 -16.62 -4.83
N ALA A 8 -16.79 -15.60 -5.64
CA ALA A 8 -18.13 -15.27 -6.13
C ALA A 8 -19.09 -14.87 -4.99
N GLU A 9 -18.56 -14.08 -4.04
CA GLU A 9 -19.33 -13.50 -2.95
C GLU A 9 -20.26 -12.39 -3.46
N THR A 10 -21.25 -12.00 -2.66
CA THR A 10 -22.05 -10.80 -2.98
C THR A 10 -21.20 -9.55 -2.79
N THR A 11 -21.07 -8.74 -3.85
CA THR A 11 -20.24 -7.53 -3.86
C THR A 11 -21.06 -6.25 -3.64
N LEU A 12 -20.45 -5.23 -3.03
CA LEU A 12 -21.06 -3.90 -2.92
C LEU A 12 -21.10 -3.17 -4.27
N LEU A 13 -20.05 -3.33 -5.08
CA LEU A 13 -19.94 -2.78 -6.42
C LEU A 13 -20.01 -3.89 -7.47
N PRO A 14 -20.71 -3.67 -8.59
CA PRO A 14 -20.70 -4.62 -9.69
C PRO A 14 -19.31 -4.64 -10.37
N PRO A 15 -18.92 -5.79 -10.98
CA PRO A 15 -17.59 -5.98 -11.53
C PRO A 15 -17.26 -5.04 -12.71
N ASP A 16 -18.27 -4.53 -13.41
CA ASP A 16 -18.12 -3.58 -14.53
C ASP A 16 -17.64 -2.18 -14.10
N ARG A 17 -17.57 -1.91 -12.79
CA ARG A 17 -16.94 -0.72 -12.21
C ARG A 17 -15.42 -0.77 -12.28
N ALA A 18 -14.83 -1.94 -12.48
CA ALA A 18 -13.39 -2.12 -12.61
C ALA A 18 -12.99 -2.39 -14.06
N ARG A 19 -11.84 -1.86 -14.45
CA ARG A 19 -11.21 -2.12 -15.75
C ARG A 19 -9.71 -2.16 -15.63
N VAL A 20 -9.05 -2.88 -16.53
CA VAL A 20 -7.61 -2.68 -16.76
C VAL A 20 -7.40 -1.25 -17.22
N PHE A 21 -6.73 -0.46 -16.40
CA PHE A 21 -6.42 0.94 -16.68
C PHE A 21 -5.25 1.05 -17.65
N PHE A 22 -4.19 0.28 -17.36
CA PHE A 22 -2.99 0.22 -18.16
C PHE A 22 -2.47 -1.22 -18.18
N ASP A 23 -2.37 -1.81 -19.36
CA ASP A 23 -1.75 -3.12 -19.57
C ASP A 23 -0.30 -2.93 -20.01
N GLY A 24 0.62 -3.25 -19.11
CA GLY A 24 2.05 -3.11 -19.34
C GLY A 24 2.74 -4.37 -19.83
N ILE A 25 2.01 -5.41 -20.26
CA ILE A 25 2.60 -6.68 -20.71
C ILE A 25 3.62 -6.50 -21.86
N PHE A 26 3.35 -5.57 -22.77
CA PHE A 26 4.20 -5.21 -23.91
C PHE A 26 4.72 -3.77 -23.85
N ALA A 27 4.60 -3.11 -22.70
CA ALA A 27 5.22 -1.80 -22.49
C ALA A 27 6.75 -1.93 -22.50
N ASP A 28 7.44 -0.83 -22.80
CA ASP A 28 8.89 -0.75 -22.74
C ASP A 28 9.31 0.43 -21.83
N PRO A 29 9.90 0.16 -20.64
CA PRO A 29 10.10 -1.17 -20.05
C PRO A 29 8.79 -1.83 -19.62
N LYS A 30 8.78 -3.16 -19.54
CA LYS A 30 7.59 -3.92 -19.13
C LYS A 30 7.17 -3.55 -17.71
N LEU A 31 5.86 -3.45 -17.44
CA LEU A 31 5.35 -3.34 -16.07
C LEU A 31 5.24 -4.73 -15.46
N SER A 32 6.37 -5.27 -14.98
CA SER A 32 6.45 -6.64 -14.48
C SER A 32 5.88 -6.80 -13.07
N HIS A 33 4.69 -7.40 -12.90
CA HIS A 33 4.15 -7.75 -11.58
C HIS A 33 4.20 -6.56 -10.61
N PRO A 34 3.47 -5.47 -10.91
CA PRO A 34 3.47 -4.29 -10.06
C PRO A 34 2.92 -4.65 -8.70
N GLU A 35 3.58 -4.19 -7.64
CA GLU A 35 3.16 -4.42 -6.26
C GLU A 35 2.64 -3.12 -5.64
N GLY A 36 3.39 -2.03 -5.79
CA GLY A 36 3.02 -0.72 -5.28
C GLY A 36 2.27 0.13 -6.30
N VAL A 37 1.31 0.92 -5.82
CA VAL A 37 0.67 2.00 -6.59
C VAL A 37 0.50 3.24 -5.71
N ALA A 38 0.75 4.42 -6.27
CA ALA A 38 0.51 5.70 -5.61
C ALA A 38 0.14 6.78 -6.64
N ILE A 39 -0.60 7.79 -6.21
CA ILE A 39 -0.91 8.95 -7.04
C ILE A 39 0.10 10.05 -6.76
N GLY A 40 0.85 10.44 -7.80
CA GLY A 40 1.90 11.45 -7.69
C GLY A 40 1.37 12.87 -7.54
N PRO A 41 2.23 13.81 -7.14
CA PRO A 41 1.90 15.24 -7.09
C PRO A 41 1.57 15.84 -8.47
N ASP A 42 2.09 15.23 -9.52
CA ASP A 42 1.79 15.52 -10.92
C ASP A 42 0.43 14.98 -11.39
N GLY A 43 -0.27 14.24 -10.53
CA GLY A 43 -1.54 13.57 -10.83
C GLY A 43 -1.38 12.26 -11.60
N TRP A 44 -0.16 11.84 -11.94
CA TRP A 44 0.09 10.58 -12.63
C TRP A 44 -0.07 9.39 -11.67
N ILE A 45 -0.30 8.22 -12.24
CA ILE A 45 -0.39 6.97 -11.50
C ILE A 45 0.99 6.34 -11.51
N TRP A 46 1.63 6.29 -10.35
CA TRP A 46 2.96 5.71 -10.17
C TRP A 46 2.86 4.27 -9.69
N ALA A 47 3.77 3.43 -10.15
CA ALA A 47 3.84 2.03 -9.77
C ALA A 47 5.28 1.54 -9.59
N GLY A 48 5.47 0.67 -8.60
CA GLY A 48 6.70 -0.07 -8.34
C GLY A 48 6.50 -1.52 -8.77
N ASN A 49 7.53 -2.14 -9.34
CA ASN A 49 7.41 -3.48 -9.90
C ASN A 49 8.53 -4.44 -9.44
N GLN A 50 8.39 -5.71 -9.80
CA GLN A 50 9.30 -6.77 -9.33
C GLN A 50 10.75 -6.64 -9.82
N ASP A 51 10.97 -5.84 -10.87
CA ASP A 51 12.29 -5.60 -11.45
C ASP A 51 12.97 -4.37 -10.78
N GLY A 52 12.29 -3.75 -9.80
CA GLY A 52 12.74 -2.57 -9.08
C GLY A 52 12.53 -1.28 -9.85
N ASP A 53 11.79 -1.33 -10.98
CA ASP A 53 11.47 -0.15 -11.75
C ASP A 53 10.36 0.67 -11.07
N ILE A 54 10.54 1.99 -11.08
CA ILE A 54 9.54 2.97 -10.67
C ILE A 54 9.03 3.61 -11.96
N CYS A 55 7.81 3.26 -12.33
CA CYS A 55 7.16 3.73 -13.54
C CYS A 55 5.98 4.62 -13.22
N ARG A 56 5.54 5.39 -14.21
CA ARG A 56 4.30 6.17 -14.10
C ARG A 56 3.51 6.16 -15.40
N VAL A 57 2.19 6.20 -15.27
CA VAL A 57 1.22 6.26 -16.35
C VAL A 57 0.46 7.58 -16.27
N SER A 58 0.26 8.26 -17.40
CA SER A 58 -0.53 9.48 -17.45
C SER A 58 -1.98 9.24 -17.03
N PRO A 59 -2.71 10.25 -16.52
CA PRO A 59 -4.08 10.07 -16.06
C PRO A 59 -5.07 9.52 -17.10
N ASP A 60 -4.77 9.72 -18.39
CA ASP A 60 -5.57 9.20 -19.51
C ASP A 60 -5.12 7.82 -19.99
N GLY A 61 -4.09 7.22 -19.39
CA GLY A 61 -3.56 5.90 -19.71
C GLY A 61 -2.69 5.84 -20.97
N ARG A 62 -2.38 6.98 -21.61
CA ARG A 62 -1.75 7.01 -22.95
C ARG A 62 -0.24 7.11 -22.95
N SER A 63 0.34 7.67 -21.90
CA SER A 63 1.79 7.84 -21.76
C SER A 63 2.28 7.00 -20.59
N TYR A 64 3.45 6.38 -20.78
CA TYR A 64 4.09 5.55 -19.78
C TYR A 64 5.60 5.76 -19.86
N GLU A 65 6.25 5.94 -18.72
CA GLU A 65 7.70 6.00 -18.64
C GLU A 65 8.21 5.34 -17.36
N ARG A 66 9.43 4.82 -17.42
CA ARG A 66 10.23 4.56 -16.23
C ARG A 66 10.91 5.84 -15.79
N VAL A 67 10.74 6.20 -14.53
CA VAL A 67 11.35 7.39 -13.92
C VAL A 67 12.67 7.06 -13.27
N ALA A 68 12.75 5.93 -12.57
CA ALA A 68 13.93 5.49 -11.84
C ALA A 68 13.91 3.95 -11.68
N SER A 69 14.97 3.40 -11.13
CA SER A 69 15.04 1.98 -10.76
C SER A 69 15.95 1.78 -9.56
N THR A 70 15.58 0.86 -8.67
CA THR A 70 16.46 0.35 -7.61
C THR A 70 17.26 -0.87 -8.09
N GLY A 71 16.86 -1.51 -9.19
CA GLY A 71 17.37 -2.83 -9.60
C GLY A 71 17.03 -3.96 -8.61
N GLY A 72 15.99 -3.76 -7.80
CA GLY A 72 15.51 -4.67 -6.77
C GLY A 72 14.09 -5.17 -7.04
N PHE A 73 13.23 -5.06 -6.03
CA PHE A 73 11.79 -5.33 -6.15
C PHE A 73 11.08 -4.26 -5.33
N ALA A 74 10.48 -3.30 -6.03
CA ALA A 74 9.75 -2.20 -5.44
C ALA A 74 8.37 -2.68 -4.96
N LEU A 75 8.16 -2.59 -3.65
CA LEU A 75 6.90 -2.87 -2.96
C LEU A 75 6.10 -1.57 -2.82
N GLY A 76 5.74 -1.17 -1.59
CA GLY A 76 4.97 0.04 -1.33
C GLY A 76 5.69 1.35 -1.70
N LEU A 77 4.86 2.34 -2.04
CA LEU A 77 5.26 3.68 -2.50
C LEU A 77 4.58 4.76 -1.65
N ALA A 78 5.34 5.76 -1.18
CA ALA A 78 4.76 6.90 -0.46
C ALA A 78 5.42 8.23 -0.83
N PHE A 79 4.59 9.18 -1.28
CA PHE A 79 5.02 10.53 -1.60
C PHE A 79 5.15 11.40 -0.35
N HIS A 80 6.21 12.21 -0.31
CA HIS A 80 6.41 13.29 0.66
C HIS A 80 6.17 14.64 -0.03
N GLY A 81 4.91 14.88 -0.41
CA GLY A 81 4.53 16.01 -1.26
C GLY A 81 5.28 16.02 -2.59
N GLU A 82 5.72 17.20 -3.03
CA GLU A 82 6.50 17.39 -4.26
C GLU A 82 8.01 17.13 -4.09
N ARG A 83 8.46 16.75 -2.88
CA ARG A 83 9.90 16.64 -2.57
C ARG A 83 10.48 15.30 -2.97
N ALA A 84 9.82 14.23 -2.55
CA ALA A 84 10.39 12.90 -2.65
C ALA A 84 9.32 11.81 -2.77
N LEU A 85 9.73 10.67 -3.32
CA LEU A 85 9.02 9.41 -3.25
C LEU A 85 9.87 8.41 -2.45
N PHE A 86 9.28 7.79 -1.44
CA PHE A 86 9.88 6.67 -0.72
C PHE A 86 9.41 5.34 -1.32
N VAL A 87 10.35 4.43 -1.51
CA VAL A 87 10.14 3.12 -2.14
C VAL A 87 10.68 2.03 -1.24
N CYS A 88 9.80 1.15 -0.78
CA CYS A 88 10.19 -0.07 -0.10
C CYS A 88 10.79 -1.06 -1.10
N ASP A 89 11.96 -1.64 -0.79
CA ASP A 89 12.63 -2.59 -1.66
C ASP A 89 12.98 -3.91 -0.95
N LEU A 90 12.39 -5.00 -1.45
CA LEU A 90 12.56 -6.33 -0.87
C LEU A 90 13.99 -6.87 -1.08
N ARG A 91 14.56 -6.71 -2.28
CA ARG A 91 15.86 -7.30 -2.63
C ARG A 91 16.98 -6.72 -1.79
N HIS A 92 16.92 -5.41 -1.54
CA HIS A 92 17.95 -4.67 -0.83
C HIS A 92 17.70 -4.57 0.68
N ALA A 93 16.53 -5.02 1.15
CA ALA A 93 16.09 -4.89 2.53
C ALA A 93 16.27 -3.44 3.05
N ALA A 94 15.75 -2.49 2.27
CA ALA A 94 15.87 -1.06 2.55
C ALA A 94 14.71 -0.26 1.98
N VAL A 95 14.55 0.97 2.46
CA VAL A 95 13.79 1.99 1.74
C VAL A 95 14.76 2.84 0.92
N PHE A 96 14.36 3.16 -0.31
CA PHE A 96 15.01 4.15 -1.16
C PHE A 96 14.21 5.45 -1.19
N ARG A 97 14.91 6.57 -1.38
CA ARG A 97 14.33 7.88 -1.60
C ARG A 97 14.68 8.32 -3.02
N LEU A 98 13.64 8.60 -3.80
CA LEU A 98 13.73 9.29 -5.08
C LEU A 98 13.48 10.78 -4.84
N ASP A 99 14.45 11.62 -5.16
CA ASP A 99 14.26 13.06 -5.21
C ASP A 99 13.49 13.44 -6.49
N LEU A 100 12.33 14.09 -6.36
CA LEU A 100 11.46 14.31 -7.52
C LEU A 100 11.94 15.44 -8.44
N ALA A 101 12.79 16.35 -7.94
CA ALA A 101 13.33 17.44 -8.74
C ALA A 101 14.50 16.96 -9.61
N THR A 102 15.39 16.15 -9.04
CA THR A 102 16.62 15.69 -9.70
C THR A 102 16.50 14.29 -10.34
N ARG A 103 15.47 13.53 -9.95
CA ARG A 103 15.31 12.09 -10.24
C ARG A 103 16.45 11.22 -9.68
N GLU A 104 17.19 11.72 -8.69
CA GLU A 104 18.22 10.95 -8.01
C GLU A 104 17.58 9.93 -7.07
N MET A 105 17.93 8.66 -7.25
CA MET A 105 17.50 7.55 -6.41
C MET A 105 18.64 7.11 -5.51
N ALA A 106 18.43 7.12 -4.19
CA ALA A 106 19.43 6.70 -3.21
C ALA A 106 18.80 5.85 -2.11
N ARG A 107 19.60 4.94 -1.53
CA ARG A 107 19.21 4.24 -0.30
C ARG A 107 18.97 5.27 0.80
N PHE A 108 17.83 5.17 1.48
CA PHE A 108 17.41 6.12 2.51
C PHE A 108 17.70 5.61 3.92
N THR A 109 17.42 4.33 4.19
CA THR A 109 17.49 3.78 5.54
C THR A 109 18.82 3.06 5.83
N GLU A 110 19.25 3.14 7.08
CA GLU A 110 20.29 2.25 7.62
C GLU A 110 19.85 0.77 7.54
N PRO A 111 20.78 -0.20 7.55
CA PRO A 111 20.44 -1.63 7.61
C PRO A 111 19.70 -2.01 8.89
N GLY A 112 18.74 -2.93 8.80
CA GLY A 112 18.07 -3.50 9.98
C GLY A 112 16.69 -4.07 9.69
N ILE A 113 15.90 -3.36 8.88
CA ILE A 113 14.60 -3.85 8.38
C ILE A 113 14.81 -5.06 7.47
N ARG A 114 13.96 -6.08 7.58
CA ARG A 114 14.12 -7.33 6.83
C ARG A 114 13.31 -7.35 5.53
N ILE A 115 12.00 -7.13 5.63
CA ILE A 115 11.10 -7.03 4.48
C ILE A 115 10.36 -5.69 4.59
N PRO A 116 10.98 -4.57 4.16
CA PRO A 116 10.28 -3.29 4.12
C PRO A 116 9.14 -3.41 3.13
N ASN A 117 7.89 -3.41 3.59
CA ASN A 117 6.76 -3.66 2.71
C ASN A 117 6.07 -2.35 2.32
N TYR A 118 5.52 -1.63 3.30
CA TYR A 118 4.68 -0.47 3.02
C TYR A 118 5.19 0.78 3.75
N PRO A 119 5.55 1.85 3.03
CA PRO A 119 5.96 3.12 3.62
C PRO A 119 4.75 4.04 3.86
N LEU A 120 4.80 4.83 4.93
CA LEU A 120 3.79 5.81 5.30
C LEU A 120 4.45 7.08 5.83
N VAL A 121 4.16 8.22 5.19
CA VAL A 121 4.72 9.52 5.57
C VAL A 121 3.85 10.18 6.63
N ASP A 122 4.38 10.30 7.85
CA ASP A 122 3.83 11.08 8.96
C ASP A 122 4.58 12.43 9.03
N ALA A 123 4.24 13.31 8.10
CA ALA A 123 4.91 14.61 7.95
C ALA A 123 4.72 15.50 9.17
N ALA A 124 3.58 15.41 9.87
CA ALA A 124 3.30 16.15 11.09
C ALA A 124 4.32 15.85 12.20
N ARG A 125 4.87 14.63 12.22
CA ARG A 125 5.90 14.20 13.18
C ARG A 125 7.28 14.03 12.57
N GLY A 126 7.48 14.44 11.31
CA GLY A 126 8.79 14.39 10.66
C GLY A 126 9.32 12.96 10.44
N ARG A 127 8.45 11.95 10.29
CA ARG A 127 8.89 10.55 10.23
C ARG A 127 8.26 9.74 9.10
N LEU A 128 9.02 8.77 8.59
CA LEU A 128 8.57 7.69 7.74
C LEU A 128 8.31 6.46 8.60
N LEU A 129 7.09 5.96 8.59
CA LEU A 129 6.75 4.66 9.17
C LEU A 129 6.83 3.58 8.09
N VAL A 130 7.33 2.40 8.43
CA VAL A 130 7.50 1.30 7.47
C VAL A 130 7.12 -0.02 8.13
N SER A 131 6.20 -0.76 7.51
CA SER A 131 5.92 -2.13 7.94
C SER A 131 7.04 -3.08 7.55
N ASP A 132 7.36 -4.02 8.45
CA ASP A 132 8.29 -5.10 8.18
C ASP A 132 7.53 -6.43 8.15
N SER A 133 7.34 -7.01 6.96
CA SER A 133 6.63 -8.30 6.83
C SER A 133 7.41 -9.45 7.46
N HIS A 134 8.69 -9.25 7.77
CA HIS A 134 9.61 -10.16 8.45
C HIS A 134 9.81 -11.54 7.81
N ALA A 135 8.83 -12.43 7.93
CA ALA A 135 8.82 -13.76 7.35
C ALA A 135 7.38 -14.31 7.27
N PRO A 136 7.06 -15.20 6.31
CA PRO A 136 5.73 -15.79 6.22
C PRO A 136 5.34 -16.70 7.38
N ASP A 137 6.32 -17.36 8.00
CA ASP A 137 6.15 -18.38 9.02
C ASP A 137 6.54 -17.93 10.43
N ALA A 138 7.04 -16.69 10.58
CA ALA A 138 7.37 -16.09 11.86
C ALA A 138 6.83 -14.65 11.93
N PRO A 139 6.09 -14.29 12.99
CA PRO A 139 5.74 -12.88 13.19
C PRO A 139 7.01 -12.07 13.39
N GLY A 140 6.98 -10.79 13.06
CA GLY A 140 8.12 -9.96 13.36
C GLY A 140 7.92 -8.51 12.95
N PRO A 141 8.99 -7.73 13.16
CA PRO A 141 9.31 -7.18 14.47
C PRO A 141 8.37 -6.03 14.85
N GLY A 142 7.41 -5.71 13.99
CA GLY A 142 6.44 -4.64 14.14
C GLY A 142 6.63 -3.57 13.07
N ILE A 143 6.64 -2.30 13.48
CA ILE A 143 6.69 -1.15 12.58
C ILE A 143 7.96 -0.34 12.87
N TRP A 144 8.69 -0.01 11.83
CA TRP A 144 9.86 0.85 11.89
C TRP A 144 9.47 2.32 11.76
N SER A 145 10.26 3.20 12.37
CA SER A 145 10.17 4.65 12.17
C SER A 145 11.55 5.21 11.85
N PHE A 146 11.62 6.03 10.81
CA PHE A 146 12.81 6.73 10.37
C PHE A 146 12.55 8.24 10.31
N ASP A 147 13.50 9.04 10.74
CA ASP A 147 13.51 10.48 10.53
C ASP A 147 13.46 10.82 9.03
N LEU A 148 12.55 11.70 8.61
CA LEU A 148 12.33 12.00 7.18
C LEU A 148 13.51 12.68 6.49
N ASP A 149 14.36 13.37 7.24
CA ASP A 149 15.48 14.11 6.68
C ASP A 149 16.75 13.26 6.68
N THR A 150 17.01 12.50 7.75
CA THR A 150 18.26 11.77 7.91
C THR A 150 18.18 10.27 7.60
N GLY A 151 16.98 9.70 7.51
CA GLY A 151 16.79 8.25 7.31
C GLY A 151 17.24 7.37 8.48
N LYS A 152 17.51 7.99 9.64
CA LYS A 152 17.92 7.29 10.86
C LYS A 152 16.69 6.84 11.62
N GLY A 153 16.72 5.65 12.19
CA GLY A 153 15.53 5.10 12.79
C GLY A 153 15.72 3.74 13.44
N GLY A 154 14.61 3.17 13.86
CA GLY A 154 14.54 1.88 14.54
C GLY A 154 13.11 1.39 14.65
N LEU A 155 12.90 0.32 15.43
CA LEU A 155 11.55 -0.17 15.74
C LEU A 155 10.80 0.88 16.58
N TRP A 156 9.68 1.34 16.06
CA TRP A 156 8.74 2.21 16.76
C TRP A 156 7.68 1.40 17.49
N TYR A 157 7.16 0.37 16.85
CA TYR A 157 6.36 -0.68 17.48
C TYR A 157 7.16 -1.97 17.42
N ALA A 158 7.57 -2.49 18.58
CA ALA A 158 8.47 -3.64 18.72
C ALA A 158 7.75 -4.88 19.29
N GLN A 159 6.62 -5.24 18.68
CA GLN A 159 5.84 -6.42 19.05
C GLN A 159 5.40 -7.18 17.79
N ASP A 160 5.02 -8.43 17.98
CA ASP A 160 4.68 -9.37 16.92
C ASP A 160 3.51 -8.89 16.07
N LEU A 161 3.75 -8.79 14.76
CA LEU A 161 2.72 -8.67 13.72
C LEU A 161 2.91 -9.79 12.71
N ARG A 162 1.81 -10.41 12.27
CA ARG A 162 1.82 -11.53 11.32
C ARG A 162 1.82 -11.03 9.89
N PHE A 163 3.04 -10.85 9.37
CA PHE A 163 3.28 -10.36 8.02
C PHE A 163 2.67 -8.96 7.85
N ALA A 164 3.19 -8.00 8.63
CA ALA A 164 2.79 -6.60 8.55
C ALA A 164 2.97 -6.11 7.11
N ASN A 165 1.90 -5.59 6.54
CA ASN A 165 1.82 -5.25 5.13
C ASN A 165 1.34 -3.79 4.97
N GLY A 166 0.22 -3.53 4.30
CA GLY A 166 -0.34 -2.19 4.17
C GLY A 166 -0.49 -1.45 5.50
N ILE A 167 -0.05 -0.20 5.54
CA ILE A 167 -0.25 0.70 6.68
C ILE A 167 -0.87 2.02 6.27
N ALA A 168 -1.75 2.56 7.10
CA ALA A 168 -2.41 3.85 6.86
C ALA A 168 -2.70 4.60 8.17
N MET A 169 -2.73 5.94 8.09
CA MET A 169 -3.31 6.80 9.12
C MET A 169 -4.67 7.32 8.62
N ARG A 170 -5.64 7.39 9.52
CA ARG A 170 -6.91 8.07 9.24
C ARG A 170 -6.79 9.56 9.58
N PRO A 171 -7.24 10.48 8.71
CA PRO A 171 -7.21 11.91 9.01
C PRO A 171 -7.88 12.23 10.35
N GLY A 172 -7.20 12.99 11.20
CA GLY A 172 -7.70 13.40 12.52
C GLY A 172 -7.55 12.37 13.63
N GLU A 173 -6.97 11.20 13.37
CA GLU A 173 -6.64 10.20 14.39
C GLU A 173 -5.13 10.03 14.55
N ASP A 174 -4.69 9.99 15.81
CA ASP A 174 -3.32 9.60 16.17
C ASP A 174 -3.23 8.08 16.32
N ALA A 175 -3.31 7.38 15.19
CA ALA A 175 -3.17 5.94 15.13
C ALA A 175 -2.72 5.44 13.75
N VAL A 176 -1.98 4.34 13.74
CA VAL A 176 -1.60 3.59 12.55
C VAL A 176 -2.45 2.32 12.47
N TYR A 177 -3.04 2.09 11.31
CA TYR A 177 -3.75 0.86 10.98
C TYR A 177 -2.81 -0.01 10.17
N VAL A 178 -2.71 -1.29 10.52
CA VAL A 178 -1.78 -2.24 9.92
C VAL A 178 -2.53 -3.47 9.45
N CYS A 179 -2.37 -3.83 8.19
CA CYS A 179 -2.79 -5.13 7.70
C CYS A 179 -1.81 -6.22 8.11
N GLU A 180 -2.33 -7.26 8.73
CA GLU A 180 -1.61 -8.49 9.01
C GLU A 180 -2.12 -9.57 8.05
N THR A 181 -1.40 -9.75 6.94
CA THR A 181 -1.83 -10.61 5.83
C THR A 181 -2.16 -12.02 6.29
N PHE A 182 -1.35 -12.59 7.18
CA PHE A 182 -1.53 -13.97 7.67
C PHE A 182 -2.31 -14.06 9.00
N ALA A 183 -2.76 -12.95 9.58
CA ALA A 183 -3.77 -12.92 10.65
C ALA A 183 -5.19 -12.68 10.14
N PRO A 184 -5.42 -12.74 8.82
CA PRO A 184 -6.44 -11.97 8.08
C PRO A 184 -7.14 -10.87 8.91
N ALA A 185 -6.39 -9.84 9.29
CA ALA A 185 -6.87 -8.80 10.20
C ALA A 185 -6.27 -7.42 9.91
N VAL A 186 -6.91 -6.39 10.47
CA VAL A 186 -6.36 -5.05 10.62
C VAL A 186 -6.17 -4.76 12.12
N THR A 187 -4.96 -4.38 12.49
CA THR A 187 -4.57 -3.99 13.84
C THR A 187 -4.42 -2.47 13.92
N ARG A 188 -4.93 -1.85 14.98
CA ARG A 188 -4.81 -0.41 15.25
C ARG A 188 -3.79 -0.18 16.35
N ILE A 189 -2.81 0.67 16.09
CA ILE A 189 -1.73 1.03 17.00
C ILE A 189 -1.84 2.55 17.28
N PRO A 190 -2.23 2.97 18.49
CA PRO A 190 -2.25 4.38 18.86
C PRO A 190 -0.86 5.01 18.75
N ILE A 191 -0.81 6.28 18.35
CA ILE A 191 0.38 7.13 18.50
C ILE A 191 0.14 7.96 19.76
N LEU A 192 0.98 7.77 20.78
CA LEU A 192 0.87 8.50 22.04
C LEU A 192 1.34 9.97 21.86
N PRO A 193 1.01 10.88 22.80
CA PRO A 193 1.39 12.29 22.70
C PRO A 193 2.90 12.54 22.58
N ASP A 194 3.73 11.64 23.10
CA ASP A 194 5.20 11.68 22.96
C ASP A 194 5.71 11.08 21.64
N GLY A 195 4.80 10.63 20.77
CA GLY A 195 5.10 10.00 19.49
C GLY A 195 5.35 8.49 19.57
N SER A 196 5.41 7.89 20.76
CA SER A 196 5.63 6.45 20.93
C SER A 196 4.39 5.63 20.53
N ALA A 197 4.57 4.33 20.31
CA ALA A 197 3.48 3.42 20.01
C ALA A 197 2.73 3.03 21.29
N GLY A 198 1.40 3.11 21.25
CA GLY A 198 0.53 2.61 22.31
C GLY A 198 0.25 1.12 22.21
N GLU A 199 -0.66 0.65 23.06
CA GLU A 199 -1.14 -0.73 23.04
C GLU A 199 -1.98 -1.01 21.79
N ALA A 200 -1.61 -2.05 21.04
CA ALA A 200 -2.31 -2.42 19.82
C ALA A 200 -3.65 -3.10 20.13
N THR A 201 -4.67 -2.77 19.35
CA THR A 201 -6.02 -3.34 19.46
C THR A 201 -6.50 -3.85 18.11
N PRO A 202 -7.23 -4.98 18.04
CA PRO A 202 -7.89 -5.39 16.81
C PRO A 202 -8.85 -4.30 16.32
N PHE A 203 -8.76 -3.94 15.04
CA PHE A 203 -9.73 -3.06 14.39
C PHE A 203 -10.76 -3.86 13.60
N ALA A 204 -10.29 -4.81 12.80
CA ALA A 204 -11.15 -5.76 12.07
C ALA A 204 -10.45 -7.13 12.03
N THR A 205 -11.22 -8.21 12.23
CA THR A 205 -10.70 -9.59 12.25
C THR A 205 -11.50 -10.45 11.28
N ASP A 206 -11.00 -11.66 11.03
CA ASP A 206 -11.68 -12.68 10.22
C ASP A 206 -12.03 -12.16 8.81
N LEU A 207 -11.13 -11.35 8.24
CA LEU A 207 -11.35 -10.75 6.93
C LEU A 207 -11.52 -11.85 5.88
N PRO A 208 -12.45 -11.69 4.92
CA PRO A 208 -12.70 -12.67 3.87
C PRO A 208 -11.63 -12.58 2.77
N GLY A 209 -10.35 -12.67 3.13
CA GLY A 209 -9.21 -12.57 2.23
C GLY A 209 -7.92 -12.29 2.99
N LEU A 210 -6.80 -12.38 2.29
CA LEU A 210 -5.47 -12.03 2.80
C LEU A 210 -5.22 -10.55 2.47
N PRO A 211 -5.41 -9.63 3.43
CA PRO A 211 -5.30 -8.21 3.16
C PRO A 211 -3.85 -7.80 2.87
N ASP A 212 -3.70 -6.79 2.04
CA ASP A 212 -2.42 -6.28 1.57
C ASP A 212 -2.36 -4.76 1.79
N GLY A 213 -2.11 -3.94 0.77
CA GLY A 213 -2.18 -2.49 0.82
C GLY A 213 -3.58 -1.94 1.13
N ILE A 214 -3.61 -0.80 1.84
CA ILE A 214 -4.83 -0.17 2.38
C ILE A 214 -4.89 1.34 2.20
N ALA A 215 -6.10 1.88 2.10
CA ALA A 215 -6.34 3.33 2.11
C ALA A 215 -7.71 3.68 2.71
N PHE A 216 -7.77 4.78 3.48
CA PHE A 216 -9.04 5.34 3.97
C PHE A 216 -9.71 6.22 2.92
N ASP A 217 -11.05 6.18 2.88
CA ASP A 217 -11.85 7.20 2.20
C ASP A 217 -12.12 8.42 3.10
N ARG A 218 -12.76 9.47 2.55
CA ARG A 218 -13.15 10.68 3.31
C ARG A 218 -14.20 10.44 4.40
N LYS A 219 -14.91 9.32 4.38
CA LYS A 219 -15.92 8.93 5.36
C LYS A 219 -15.36 8.02 6.46
N GLY A 220 -14.07 7.67 6.38
CA GLY A 220 -13.38 6.81 7.33
C GLY A 220 -13.50 5.31 7.03
N ASN A 221 -14.11 4.89 5.92
CA ASN A 221 -14.08 3.49 5.51
C ASN A 221 -12.67 3.12 5.08
N LEU A 222 -12.20 1.93 5.47
CA LEU A 222 -10.92 1.39 5.03
C LEU A 222 -11.15 0.48 3.82
N VAL A 223 -10.44 0.74 2.72
CA VAL A 223 -10.38 -0.18 1.58
C VAL A 223 -9.09 -0.96 1.64
N ALA A 224 -9.16 -2.27 1.43
CA ALA A 224 -8.01 -3.15 1.39
C ALA A 224 -7.96 -3.92 0.07
N GLY A 225 -6.77 -3.96 -0.55
CA GLY A 225 -6.45 -4.97 -1.56
C GLY A 225 -6.29 -6.34 -0.91
N CYS A 226 -6.52 -7.40 -1.68
CA CYS A 226 -6.25 -8.76 -1.23
C CYS A 226 -5.19 -9.41 -2.11
N TYR A 227 -4.15 -9.95 -1.45
CA TYR A 227 -3.27 -10.91 -2.10
C TYR A 227 -4.06 -12.13 -2.54
N GLU A 228 -4.99 -12.64 -1.72
CA GLU A 228 -5.86 -13.75 -2.11
C GLU A 228 -7.23 -13.68 -1.40
N PRO A 229 -8.35 -13.90 -2.11
CA PRO A 229 -8.47 -14.01 -3.57
C PRO A 229 -8.48 -12.63 -4.23
N SER A 230 -8.64 -12.59 -5.56
CA SER A 230 -8.60 -11.36 -6.36
C SER A 230 -9.84 -10.49 -6.14
N ARG A 231 -9.81 -9.69 -5.07
CA ARG A 231 -10.88 -8.77 -4.66
C ARG A 231 -10.35 -7.59 -3.85
N LEU A 232 -11.23 -6.61 -3.65
CA LEU A 232 -11.05 -5.54 -2.68
C LEU A 232 -12.08 -5.69 -1.56
N LEU A 233 -11.72 -5.28 -0.36
CA LEU A 233 -12.60 -5.26 0.81
C LEU A 233 -12.92 -3.82 1.20
N ARG A 234 -14.10 -3.61 1.80
CA ARG A 234 -14.48 -2.36 2.48
C ARG A 234 -14.80 -2.66 3.93
N ILE A 235 -14.11 -1.99 4.83
CA ILE A 235 -14.31 -2.08 6.28
C ILE A 235 -14.92 -0.76 6.77
N THR A 236 -15.96 -0.84 7.59
CA THR A 236 -16.65 0.33 8.15
C THR A 236 -15.75 1.17 9.07
N PRO A 237 -16.06 2.45 9.33
CA PRO A 237 -15.17 3.32 10.10
C PRO A 237 -14.89 2.86 11.53
N ASP A 238 -15.80 2.08 12.12
CA ASP A 238 -15.68 1.46 13.43
C ASP A 238 -15.02 0.07 13.41
N GLY A 239 -14.71 -0.46 12.21
CA GLY A 239 -14.10 -1.79 12.05
C GLY A 239 -15.08 -2.96 12.21
N ALA A 240 -16.35 -2.69 12.53
CA ALA A 240 -17.31 -3.70 12.94
C ALA A 240 -17.83 -4.58 11.77
N ARG A 241 -17.74 -4.10 10.53
CA ARG A 241 -18.21 -4.82 9.34
C ARG A 241 -17.18 -4.73 8.23
N CYS A 242 -16.93 -5.88 7.59
CA CYS A 242 -16.14 -6.00 6.38
C CYS A 242 -17.00 -6.63 5.28
N ASP A 243 -17.16 -5.93 4.16
CA ASP A 243 -17.84 -6.44 2.97
C ASP A 243 -16.83 -6.67 1.83
N VAL A 244 -17.12 -7.64 0.96
CA VAL A 244 -16.43 -7.71 -0.34
C VAL A 244 -16.89 -6.51 -1.17
N LEU A 245 -15.98 -5.57 -1.40
CA LEU A 245 -16.29 -4.36 -2.15
C LEU A 245 -16.55 -4.69 -3.62
N ILE A 246 -15.59 -5.37 -4.23
CA ILE A 246 -15.62 -5.80 -5.63
C ILE A 246 -14.71 -7.02 -5.75
N GLU A 247 -15.11 -7.98 -6.56
CA GLU A 247 -14.37 -9.22 -6.78
C GLU A 247 -14.38 -9.55 -8.27
N GLU A 248 -13.29 -10.11 -8.75
CA GLU A 248 -13.21 -10.65 -10.10
C GLU A 248 -12.59 -12.06 -10.05
N PRO A 249 -13.43 -13.12 -9.98
CA PRO A 249 -12.95 -14.48 -9.68
C PRO A 249 -12.06 -15.10 -10.77
N THR A 250 -12.07 -14.58 -12.00
CA THR A 250 -11.29 -15.14 -13.12
C THR A 250 -9.87 -14.60 -13.21
N ALA A 251 -9.52 -13.63 -12.37
CA ALA A 251 -8.19 -13.06 -12.22
C ALA A 251 -7.63 -12.36 -13.49
N HIS A 252 -8.48 -11.66 -14.24
CA HIS A 252 -8.13 -10.86 -15.42
C HIS A 252 -8.14 -9.35 -15.16
N VAL A 253 -9.10 -8.84 -14.40
CA VAL A 253 -9.17 -7.40 -14.05
C VAL A 253 -8.49 -7.15 -12.71
N PHE A 254 -8.74 -8.00 -11.72
CA PHE A 254 -7.91 -8.07 -10.52
C PHE A 254 -7.05 -9.31 -10.61
N CYS A 255 -5.80 -9.27 -10.21
CA CYS A 255 -5.00 -10.49 -10.07
C CYS A 255 -4.00 -10.29 -8.94
N HIS A 256 -4.41 -10.72 -7.74
CA HIS A 256 -3.71 -10.42 -6.48
C HIS A 256 -3.50 -8.89 -6.33
N PRO A 257 -4.57 -8.08 -6.19
CA PRO A 257 -4.44 -6.65 -6.00
C PRO A 257 -3.75 -6.32 -4.68
N THR A 258 -2.45 -6.05 -4.72
CA THR A 258 -1.60 -5.90 -3.54
C THR A 258 -1.59 -4.48 -2.97
N ASN A 259 -1.98 -3.46 -3.75
CA ASN A 259 -1.96 -2.09 -3.27
C ASN A 259 -3.08 -1.26 -3.88
N VAL A 260 -3.50 -0.21 -3.18
CA VAL A 260 -4.66 0.63 -3.53
C VAL A 260 -4.34 2.11 -3.33
N ALA A 261 -4.74 2.96 -4.28
CA ALA A 261 -4.54 4.40 -4.18
C ALA A 261 -5.74 5.19 -4.72
N PHE A 262 -6.29 6.08 -3.90
CA PHE A 262 -7.39 6.96 -4.31
C PHE A 262 -6.92 8.17 -5.12
N ALA A 263 -7.69 8.52 -6.15
CA ALA A 263 -7.63 9.77 -6.89
C ALA A 263 -9.05 10.34 -7.05
N GLY A 264 -9.56 11.01 -6.01
CA GLY A 264 -10.96 11.45 -6.00
C GLY A 264 -11.89 10.26 -5.79
N ASP A 265 -12.80 10.04 -6.72
CA ASP A 265 -13.75 8.92 -6.76
C ASP A 265 -13.24 7.72 -7.58
N ARG A 266 -11.97 7.76 -8.01
CA ARG A 266 -11.28 6.63 -8.64
C ARG A 266 -10.34 5.97 -7.64
N LEU A 267 -10.24 4.65 -7.71
CA LEU A 267 -9.25 3.86 -7.00
C LEU A 267 -8.38 3.12 -8.01
N TYR A 268 -7.07 3.18 -7.86
CA TYR A 268 -6.12 2.42 -8.66
C TYR A 268 -5.54 1.29 -7.85
N THR A 269 -5.30 0.15 -8.49
CA THR A 269 -4.65 -1.01 -7.85
C THR A 269 -3.48 -1.52 -8.68
N ALA A 270 -2.42 -1.94 -8.01
CA ALA A 270 -1.36 -2.75 -8.60
C ALA A 270 -1.76 -4.23 -8.51
N ASN A 271 -1.43 -5.03 -9.53
CA ASN A 271 -1.81 -6.44 -9.62
C ASN A 271 -0.57 -7.31 -9.76
N LEU A 272 -0.12 -7.87 -8.64
CA LEU A 272 1.13 -8.62 -8.57
C LEU A 272 1.08 -9.91 -9.41
N GLY A 273 -0.09 -10.49 -9.63
CA GLY A 273 -0.23 -11.70 -10.44
C GLY A 273 -0.07 -11.49 -11.95
N ARG A 274 -0.07 -10.24 -12.43
CA ARG A 274 -0.05 -9.90 -13.87
C ARG A 274 0.81 -8.66 -14.14
N TRP A 275 0.50 -7.89 -15.19
CA TRP A 275 1.36 -6.83 -15.72
C TRP A 275 0.65 -5.49 -15.83
N HIS A 276 -0.37 -5.27 -15.00
CA HIS A 276 -1.31 -4.18 -15.22
C HIS A 276 -1.71 -3.44 -13.95
N LEU A 277 -2.17 -2.22 -14.15
CA LEU A 277 -2.86 -1.43 -13.14
C LEU A 277 -4.36 -1.49 -13.42
N THR A 278 -5.17 -1.56 -12.37
CA THR A 278 -6.64 -1.52 -12.47
C THR A 278 -7.13 -0.16 -12.02
N GLU A 279 -8.20 0.32 -12.64
CA GLU A 279 -8.97 1.47 -12.17
C GLU A 279 -10.36 0.98 -11.78
N VAL A 280 -10.85 1.47 -10.66
CA VAL A 280 -12.20 1.21 -10.14
C VAL A 280 -12.92 2.55 -9.99
N ALA A 281 -14.12 2.64 -10.56
CA ALA A 281 -15.04 3.75 -10.32
C ALA A 281 -15.79 3.52 -9.00
N MET A 282 -15.46 4.30 -7.97
CA MET A 282 -15.93 4.11 -6.61
C MET A 282 -17.18 4.95 -6.32
N ASP A 283 -17.99 4.50 -5.37
CA ASP A 283 -19.10 5.24 -4.72
C ASP A 283 -18.62 6.05 -3.48
N ILE A 284 -17.33 5.94 -3.18
CA ILE A 284 -16.60 6.63 -2.12
C ILE A 284 -15.32 7.23 -2.71
N GLY A 285 -14.60 8.05 -1.95
CA GLY A 285 -13.37 8.63 -2.47
C GLY A 285 -12.51 9.32 -1.43
N ALA A 286 -11.24 9.49 -1.77
CA ALA A 286 -10.25 10.26 -1.03
C ALA A 286 -9.35 11.06 -1.95
N ASP A 287 -8.71 12.09 -1.38
CA ASP A 287 -7.59 12.74 -2.03
C ASP A 287 -6.35 11.83 -1.95
N PRO A 288 -5.37 11.99 -2.86
CA PRO A 288 -4.10 11.29 -2.75
C PRO A 288 -3.49 11.43 -1.35
N LEU A 289 -2.92 10.34 -0.82
CA LEU A 289 -2.45 10.23 0.57
C LEU A 289 -1.52 11.39 0.99
N TRP A 290 -0.63 11.83 0.09
CA TRP A 290 0.33 12.90 0.38
C TRP A 290 -0.32 14.28 0.56
N ARG A 291 -1.57 14.49 0.13
CA ARG A 291 -2.33 15.72 0.37
C ARG A 291 -2.97 15.77 1.75
N ALA A 292 -3.25 14.61 2.35
CA ALA A 292 -3.85 14.51 3.68
C ALA A 292 -2.83 14.76 4.81
N SER A 293 -1.53 14.57 4.52
CA SER A 293 -0.42 14.81 5.44
C SER A 293 0.21 16.21 5.30
N ALA A 294 -0.33 17.09 4.45
CA ALA A 294 0.20 18.42 4.16
C ALA A 294 -0.43 19.53 5.02
#